data_AF-A0A7S1DN97-F1
#
_entry.id   AF-A0A7S1DN97-F1
#
_cell.length_a   1.000
_cell.length_b   1.000
_cell.length_c   1.000
_cell.angle_alpha   90.00
_cell.angle_beta   90.00
_cell.angle_gamma   90.00
#
_symmetry.space_group_name_H-M   'P 1'
#
loop_
_entity.id
_entity.type
_entity.pdbx_description
1 polymer ?
#
loop_
_entity_poly.entity_id
_entity_poly.type
_entity_poly.pdbx_seq_one_letter_code
_entity_poly.pdbx_strand_id
1 'polypeptide(L)'
;LVAEAQRDLGFAMPTHRARWTPGHDRLDAQTFATWLDAQGLSDARLRWYFDYCCRDDFGADAATVSAWAGLHYFASRHGFHAPGDETAEREPVLTWPEGNGWLSARIAQPLRDRIHLGRTVLRVTEGRHGIEAL
;
A
#
# COMPACT_ATOMS: atom_id res chain seq x y z
N LEU A 1 8.85 -15.79 8.19
CA LEU A 1 7.60 -15.33 7.53
C LEU A 1 7.80 -14.10 6.67
N VAL A 2 7.88 -12.86 7.20
CA VAL A 2 8.01 -11.66 6.31
C VAL A 2 9.29 -11.68 5.48
N ALA A 3 10.46 -11.87 6.10
CA ALA A 3 11.74 -11.95 5.38
C ALA A 3 11.82 -13.11 4.37
N GLU A 4 11.08 -14.18 4.62
CA GLU A 4 10.97 -15.34 3.73
C GLU A 4 10.09 -15.00 2.53
N ALA A 5 8.89 -14.45 2.77
CA ALA A 5 8.01 -13.96 1.70
C ALA A 5 8.72 -12.90 0.84
N GLN A 6 9.49 -11.99 1.45
CA GLN A 6 10.26 -10.98 0.74
C GLN A 6 11.32 -11.60 -0.18
N ARG A 7 12.01 -12.66 0.28
CA ARG A 7 13.04 -13.37 -0.49
C ARG A 7 12.43 -14.20 -1.61
N ASP A 8 11.35 -14.91 -1.33
CA ASP A 8 10.80 -15.94 -2.21
C ASP A 8 9.83 -15.38 -3.25
N LEU A 9 9.09 -14.33 -2.89
CA LEU A 9 8.09 -13.72 -3.79
C LEU A 9 8.56 -12.39 -4.36
N GLY A 10 9.26 -11.59 -3.57
CA GLY A 10 9.73 -10.25 -3.94
C GLY A 10 8.66 -9.18 -3.81
N PHE A 11 8.92 -8.17 -2.98
CA PHE A 11 8.04 -7.01 -2.77
C PHE A 11 8.82 -5.72 -3.04
N ALA A 12 8.16 -4.70 -3.60
CA ALA A 12 8.80 -3.42 -3.90
C ALA A 12 7.82 -2.26 -3.80
N MET A 13 8.33 -1.07 -3.49
CA MET A 13 7.60 0.19 -3.58
C MET A 13 8.30 1.11 -4.60
N PRO A 14 7.64 1.52 -5.71
CA PRO A 14 6.28 1.16 -6.13
C PRO A 14 6.14 -0.32 -6.55
N THR A 15 4.93 -0.87 -6.39
CA THR A 15 4.60 -2.30 -6.61
C THR A 15 4.95 -2.83 -7.99
N HIS A 16 4.77 -2.03 -9.05
CA HIS A 16 5.06 -2.44 -10.44
C HIS A 16 6.55 -2.73 -10.70
N ARG A 17 7.45 -2.39 -9.77
CA ARG A 17 8.87 -2.72 -9.86
C ARG A 17 9.19 -4.16 -9.45
N ALA A 18 8.27 -4.84 -8.75
CA ALA A 18 8.38 -6.26 -8.45
C ALA A 18 7.59 -7.07 -9.47
N ARG A 19 8.14 -8.23 -9.87
CA ARG A 19 7.44 -9.17 -10.75
C ARG A 19 6.28 -9.81 -10.00
N TRP A 20 5.10 -9.81 -10.61
CA TRP A 20 3.97 -10.59 -10.10
C TRP A 20 4.18 -12.10 -10.34
N THR A 21 3.83 -12.93 -9.36
CA THR A 21 4.09 -14.38 -9.38
C THR A 21 2.87 -15.15 -8.88
N PRO A 22 2.75 -16.47 -9.17
CA PRO A 22 1.66 -17.28 -8.62
C PRO A 22 1.62 -17.34 -7.09
N GLY A 23 2.73 -17.03 -6.41
CA GLY A 23 2.73 -16.89 -4.95
C GLY A 23 2.00 -15.64 -4.49
N HIS A 24 2.10 -14.54 -5.24
CA HIS A 24 1.32 -13.33 -5.01
C HIS A 24 -0.18 -13.59 -5.26
N ASP A 25 -0.55 -14.31 -6.32
CA ASP A 25 -1.95 -14.68 -6.59
C ASP A 25 -2.58 -15.42 -5.39
N ARG A 26 -1.86 -16.39 -4.80
CA ARG A 26 -2.34 -17.14 -3.63
C ARG A 26 -2.49 -16.29 -2.37
N LEU A 27 -1.66 -15.27 -2.20
CA LEU A 27 -1.76 -14.34 -1.08
C LEU A 27 -2.90 -13.35 -1.31
N ASP A 28 -3.09 -12.89 -2.54
CA ASP A 28 -4.14 -11.93 -2.87
C ASP A 28 -5.54 -12.56 -2.86
N ALA A 29 -5.64 -13.86 -3.13
CA ALA A 29 -6.89 -14.62 -3.13
C ALA A 29 -7.45 -14.97 -1.73
N GLN A 30 -6.82 -14.51 -0.64
CA GLN A 30 -7.30 -14.75 0.72
C GLN A 30 -7.11 -13.51 1.60
N THR A 31 -7.90 -13.41 2.66
CA THR A 31 -7.78 -12.31 3.63
C THR A 31 -6.50 -12.46 4.45
N PHE A 32 -5.98 -11.35 4.96
CA PHE A 32 -4.80 -11.37 5.80
C PHE A 32 -5.07 -12.11 7.11
N ALA A 33 -6.26 -11.96 7.70
CA ALA A 33 -6.67 -12.70 8.89
C ALA A 33 -6.64 -14.23 8.66
N THR A 34 -7.19 -14.71 7.54
CA THR A 34 -7.16 -16.13 7.18
C THR A 34 -5.72 -16.64 7.02
N TRP A 35 -4.87 -15.86 6.37
CA TRP A 35 -3.46 -16.23 6.21
C TRP A 35 -2.74 -16.30 7.56
N LEU A 36 -2.95 -15.32 8.44
CA LEU A 36 -2.37 -15.29 9.78
C LEU A 36 -2.82 -16.50 10.63
N ASP A 37 -4.08 -16.93 10.48
CA ASP A 37 -4.59 -18.14 11.14
C ASP A 37 -3.86 -19.39 10.65
N ALA A 38 -3.67 -19.52 9.34
CA ALA A 38 -2.92 -20.62 8.74
C ALA A 38 -1.44 -20.64 9.17
N GLN A 39 -0.86 -19.48 9.51
CA GLN A 39 0.49 -19.38 10.08
C GLN A 39 0.55 -19.61 11.60
N GLY A 40 -0.59 -19.86 12.26
CA GLY A 40 -0.66 -20.07 13.71
C GLY A 40 -0.38 -18.81 14.55
N LEU A 41 -0.49 -17.61 13.96
CA LEU A 41 -0.19 -16.35 14.64
C LEU A 41 -1.41 -15.87 15.43
N SER A 42 -1.75 -16.49 16.55
CA SER A 42 -3.01 -16.24 17.27
C SER A 42 -2.93 -15.25 18.46
N ASP A 43 -1.74 -14.72 18.79
CA ASP A 43 -1.59 -13.77 19.89
C ASP A 43 -2.45 -12.51 19.68
N ALA A 44 -3.26 -12.15 20.67
CA ALA A 44 -4.25 -11.08 20.55
C ALA A 44 -3.61 -9.70 20.35
N ARG A 45 -2.45 -9.43 20.96
CA ARG A 45 -1.76 -8.13 20.82
C ARG A 45 -1.14 -8.01 19.45
N LEU A 46 -0.53 -9.10 18.97
CA LEU A 46 0.01 -9.17 17.63
C LEU A 46 -1.10 -8.99 16.57
N ARG A 47 -2.25 -9.66 16.76
CA ARG A 47 -3.41 -9.52 15.88
C ARG A 47 -3.95 -8.11 15.84
N TRP A 48 -4.08 -7.47 17.00
CA TRP A 48 -4.49 -6.07 17.08
C TRP A 48 -3.53 -5.16 16.32
N TYR A 49 -2.21 -5.37 16.45
CA TYR A 49 -1.22 -4.58 15.74
C TYR A 49 -1.32 -4.74 14.21
N PHE A 50 -1.47 -5.97 13.72
CA PHE A 50 -1.67 -6.22 12.28
C PHE A 50 -2.98 -5.62 11.75
N ASP A 51 -4.07 -5.68 12.52
CA ASP A 51 -5.33 -5.04 12.17
C ASP A 51 -5.19 -3.51 12.10
N TYR A 52 -4.50 -2.91 13.07
CA TYR A 52 -4.20 -1.49 13.10
C TYR A 52 -3.41 -1.05 11.85
N CYS A 53 -2.34 -1.77 11.49
CA CYS A 53 -1.57 -1.48 10.28
C CYS A 53 -2.45 -1.52 9.02
N CYS A 54 -3.36 -2.50 8.91
CA CYS A 54 -4.28 -2.57 7.78
C CYS A 54 -5.20 -1.34 7.69
N ARG A 55 -5.72 -0.88 8.84
CA ARG A 55 -6.59 0.30 8.89
C ARG A 55 -5.84 1.58 8.55
N ASP A 56 -4.60 1.71 8.98
CA ASP A 56 -3.76 2.90 8.74
C ASP A 56 -3.42 3.05 7.25
N ASP A 57 -2.99 1.97 6.57
CA ASP A 57 -2.57 2.05 5.16
C ASP A 57 -3.71 1.87 4.16
N PHE A 58 -4.71 1.04 4.48
CA PHE A 58 -5.73 0.61 3.52
C PHE A 58 -7.15 1.04 3.91
N GLY A 59 -7.35 1.62 5.09
CA GLY A 59 -8.67 2.03 5.57
C GLY A 59 -9.62 0.86 5.86
N ALA A 60 -9.12 -0.38 5.93
CA ALA A 60 -9.89 -1.59 6.14
C ALA A 60 -9.19 -2.56 7.11
N ASP A 61 -9.94 -3.50 7.68
CA ASP A 61 -9.44 -4.44 8.68
C ASP A 61 -8.75 -5.66 8.05
N ALA A 62 -8.04 -6.46 8.86
CA ALA A 62 -7.31 -7.63 8.37
C ALA A 62 -8.21 -8.74 7.80
N ALA A 63 -9.52 -8.71 8.12
CA ALA A 63 -10.51 -9.62 7.55
C ALA A 63 -11.00 -9.17 6.16
N THR A 64 -10.71 -7.93 5.77
CA THR A 64 -11.07 -7.36 4.46
C THR A 64 -9.85 -7.24 3.54
N VAL A 65 -8.70 -6.86 4.09
CA VAL A 65 -7.44 -6.70 3.36
C VAL A 65 -6.89 -8.05 2.91
N SER A 66 -6.39 -8.15 1.68
CA SER A 66 -5.78 -9.39 1.18
C SER A 66 -4.46 -9.70 1.89
N ALA A 67 -4.08 -10.97 2.00
CA ALA A 67 -2.82 -11.34 2.65
C ALA A 67 -1.61 -10.78 1.89
N TRP A 68 -1.74 -10.58 0.57
CA TRP A 68 -0.73 -9.90 -0.22
C TRP A 68 -0.51 -8.46 0.27
N ALA A 69 -1.58 -7.67 0.39
CA ALA A 69 -1.50 -6.28 0.84
C ALA A 69 -1.02 -6.18 2.30
N GLY A 70 -1.50 -7.05 3.18
CA GLY A 70 -1.06 -7.11 4.58
C GLY A 70 0.43 -7.43 4.72
N LEU A 71 0.96 -8.39 3.95
CA LEU A 71 2.39 -8.68 3.91
C LEU A 71 3.20 -7.58 3.22
N HIS A 72 2.65 -6.95 2.18
CA HIS A 72 3.29 -5.87 1.44
C HIS A 72 3.70 -4.73 2.38
N TYR A 73 2.83 -4.34 3.32
CA TYR A 73 3.14 -3.31 4.32
C TYR A 73 4.49 -3.54 5.02
N PHE A 74 4.79 -4.79 5.40
CA PHE A 74 6.01 -5.15 6.11
C PHE A 74 7.17 -5.52 5.17
N ALA A 75 6.88 -6.13 4.03
CA ALA A 75 7.88 -6.70 3.12
C ALA A 75 8.42 -5.71 2.07
N SER A 76 7.69 -4.63 1.77
CA SER A 76 8.08 -3.65 0.74
C SER A 76 8.79 -2.40 1.29
N ARG A 77 8.64 -2.14 2.59
CA ARG A 77 9.31 -1.05 3.31
C ARG A 77 10.70 -1.53 3.75
N HIS A 78 11.51 -0.65 4.36
CA HIS A 78 12.97 -0.78 4.62
C HIS A 78 13.44 -1.99 5.47
N GLY A 79 12.66 -3.08 5.54
CA GLY A 79 12.82 -4.23 6.40
C GLY A 79 11.69 -4.28 7.43
N PHE A 80 11.23 -5.48 7.78
CA PHE A 80 10.44 -5.68 8.99
C PHE A 80 11.37 -5.63 10.20
N HIS A 81 11.19 -4.63 11.04
CA HIS A 81 11.93 -4.50 12.31
C HIS A 81 11.03 -4.92 13.46
N ALA A 82 11.40 -6.00 14.14
CA ALA A 82 10.72 -6.39 15.36
C ALA A 82 11.03 -5.37 16.48
N PRO A 83 10.11 -5.17 17.45
CA PRO A 83 10.40 -4.36 18.63
C PRO A 83 11.70 -4.83 19.31
N GLY A 84 12.68 -3.92 19.46
CA GLY A 84 14.00 -4.22 20.03
C GLY A 84 15.16 -4.29 19.02
N ASP A 85 14.90 -4.17 17.72
CA ASP A 85 15.93 -4.05 16.70
C ASP A 85 16.42 -2.59 16.62
N GLU A 86 17.50 -2.26 17.32
CA GLU A 86 18.04 -0.90 17.52
C GLU A 86 18.64 -0.25 16.26
N THR A 87 18.72 -1.00 15.15
CA THR A 87 19.33 -0.53 13.90
C THR A 87 18.39 0.25 12.98
N ALA A 88 17.10 0.37 13.33
CA ALA A 88 16.11 1.04 12.51
C ALA A 88 16.01 2.54 12.84
N GLU A 89 16.79 3.38 12.16
CA GLU A 89 16.45 4.80 12.08
C GLU A 89 15.05 4.93 11.45
N ARG A 90 14.08 5.38 12.25
CA ARG A 90 12.77 5.79 11.73
C ARG A 90 13.00 6.96 10.78
N GLU A 91 12.76 6.74 9.49
CA GLU A 91 12.82 7.84 8.52
C GLU A 91 11.95 9.01 9.00
N PRO A 92 12.49 10.23 9.03
CA PRO A 92 11.73 11.38 9.48
C PRO A 92 10.54 11.59 8.55
N VAL A 93 9.38 11.89 9.13
CA VAL A 93 8.21 12.31 8.34
C VAL A 93 8.56 13.62 7.65
N LEU A 94 8.72 13.57 6.33
CA LEU A 94 8.94 14.75 5.51
C LEU A 94 7.60 15.45 5.26
N THR A 95 7.50 16.68 5.73
CA THR A 95 6.35 17.56 5.44
C THR A 95 6.80 19.00 5.31
N TRP A 96 5.90 19.87 4.84
CA TRP A 96 6.12 21.30 4.71
C TRP A 96 5.41 22.06 5.84
N PRO A 97 5.84 23.29 6.19
CA PRO A 97 5.13 24.13 7.15
C PRO A 97 3.63 24.29 6.85
N GLU A 98 3.26 24.32 5.57
CA GLU A 98 1.89 24.45 5.09
C GLU A 98 1.17 23.09 4.93
N GLY A 99 1.82 21.99 5.31
CA GLY A 99 1.35 20.61 5.13
C GLY A 99 1.48 20.08 3.71
N ASN A 100 1.03 18.84 3.49
CA ASN A 100 1.20 18.14 2.21
C ASN A 100 0.48 18.81 1.02
N GLY A 101 -0.51 19.68 1.29
CA GLY A 101 -1.18 20.48 0.26
C GLY A 101 -0.25 21.44 -0.48
N TRP A 102 0.87 21.83 0.13
CA TRP A 102 1.90 22.64 -0.51
C TRP A 102 2.44 21.96 -1.77
N LEU A 103 2.76 20.66 -1.69
CA LEU A 103 3.31 19.91 -2.80
C LEU A 103 2.30 19.82 -3.95
N SER A 104 1.04 19.48 -3.64
CA SER A 104 -0.04 19.43 -4.63
C SER A 104 -0.23 20.77 -5.33
N ALA A 105 -0.17 21.89 -4.59
CA ALA A 105 -0.28 23.22 -5.16
C ALA A 105 0.89 23.56 -6.12
N ARG A 106 2.13 23.17 -5.76
CA ARG A 106 3.32 23.36 -6.61
C ARG A 106 3.26 22.52 -7.89
N ILE A 107 2.77 21.28 -7.81
CA ILE A 107 2.57 20.42 -8.99
C ILE A 107 1.47 20.99 -9.90
N ALA A 108 0.38 21.51 -9.32
CA ALA A 108 -0.73 22.08 -10.07
C ALA A 108 -0.38 23.41 -10.76
N GLN A 109 0.52 24.21 -10.18
CA GLN A 109 0.89 25.55 -10.66
C GLN A 109 1.22 25.65 -12.16
N PRO A 110 2.12 24.84 -12.75
CA PRO A 110 2.43 24.90 -14.19
C PRO A 110 1.31 24.35 -15.08
N LEU A 111 0.32 23.67 -14.52
CA LEU A 111 -0.79 23.04 -15.24
C LEU A 111 -2.11 23.79 -15.08
N ARG A 112 -2.11 24.96 -14.44
CA ARG A 112 -3.35 25.68 -14.04
C ARG A 112 -4.37 25.81 -15.16
N ASP A 113 -3.94 26.23 -16.35
CA ASP A 113 -4.85 26.43 -17.48
C ASP A 113 -5.39 25.12 -18.08
N ARG A 114 -4.82 23.98 -17.67
CA ARG A 114 -5.19 22.61 -18.08
C ARG A 114 -5.96 21.86 -17.00
N ILE A 115 -6.14 22.44 -15.81
CA ILE A 115 -6.86 21.82 -14.70
C ILE A 115 -8.31 22.31 -14.71
N HIS A 116 -9.24 21.37 -14.89
CA HIS A 116 -10.67 21.66 -14.81
C HIS A 116 -11.20 21.28 -13.42
N LEU A 117 -11.29 22.27 -12.53
CA LEU A 117 -11.85 22.09 -11.18
C LEU A 117 -13.38 21.96 -11.22
N GLY A 118 -13.96 21.31 -10.21
CA GLY A 118 -15.42 21.14 -10.11
C GLY A 118 -16.00 20.35 -11.28
N ARG A 119 -15.24 19.37 -11.80
CA ARG A 119 -15.67 18.44 -12.83
C ARG A 119 -15.50 17.03 -12.31
N THR A 120 -16.57 16.25 -12.36
CA THR A 120 -16.56 14.83 -12.05
C THR A 120 -16.70 14.07 -13.35
N VAL A 121 -15.72 13.25 -13.70
CA VAL A 121 -15.81 12.36 -14.85
C VAL A 121 -16.73 11.20 -14.47
N LEU A 122 -17.83 11.06 -15.19
CA LEU A 122 -18.86 10.04 -15.02
C LEU A 122 -18.67 8.88 -15.99
N ARG A 123 -18.04 9.12 -17.15
CA ARG A 123 -17.80 8.08 -18.16
C ARG A 123 -16.50 8.32 -18.92
N VAL A 124 -15.75 7.25 -19.13
CA VAL A 124 -14.58 7.23 -20.00
C VAL A 124 -14.84 6.24 -21.13
N THR A 125 -14.71 6.69 -22.39
CA THR A 125 -14.90 5.85 -23.58
C THR A 125 -13.61 5.84 -24.39
N GLU A 126 -13.09 4.65 -24.64
CA GLU A 126 -11.93 4.47 -25.52
C GLU A 126 -12.41 4.34 -26.97
N GLY A 127 -11.92 5.24 -27.84
CA GLY A 127 -12.14 5.21 -29.28
C GLY A 127 -10.85 4.88 -30.02
N ARG A 128 -10.96 4.61 -31.33
CA ARG A 128 -9.82 4.25 -32.20
C ARG A 128 -8.65 5.27 -32.15
N HIS A 129 -8.95 6.54 -31.90
CA HIS A 129 -7.99 7.64 -31.99
C HIS A 129 -7.84 8.45 -30.70
N GLY A 130 -8.43 8.00 -29.59
CA GLY A 130 -8.34 8.75 -28.33
C GLY A 130 -9.33 8.30 -27.28
N ILE A 131 -9.33 9.06 -26.19
CA ILE A 131 -10.17 8.82 -25.02
C ILE A 131 -11.12 10.00 -24.87
N GLU A 132 -12.40 9.73 -24.75
CA GLU A 132 -13.42 10.72 -24.40
C GLU A 132 -13.79 10.56 -22.92
N ALA A 133 -13.78 11.67 -22.18
CA ALA A 133 -14.22 11.73 -20.78
C ALA A 133 -15.41 12.69 -20.67
N LEU A 134 -16.53 12.19 -20.17
CA LEU A 134 -17.76 12.95 -19.88
C LEU A 134 -17.93 13.11 -18.38
#